data_AF-A0A0R3TPF1-F1
#
_entry.id   AF-A0A0R3TPF1-F1
#
_cell.length_a   1.000
_cell.length_b   1.000
_cell.length_c   1.000
_cell.angle_alpha   90.00
_cell.angle_beta   90.00
_cell.angle_gamma   90.00
#
_symmetry.space_group_name_H-M   'P 1'
#
loop_
_entity.id
_entity.type
_entity.pdbx_description
1 polymer ?
#
loop_
_entity_poly.entity_id
_entity_poly.type
_entity_poly.pdbx_seq_one_letter_code
_entity_poly.pdbx_strand_id
1 'polypeptide(L)'
;MPNRKDICTVVCDEYIYVIGGRTREGSACPSVFKVNPCNGDGTERDSMAEGRYSASAVTVGHEIFVFGGGNNRGVLATCEKYSPSKDKYVLLSYTMFNSSKYHSGY
;
A
#
# COMPACT_ATOMS: atom_id res chain seq x y z
N MET A 1 -14.80 7.44 -5.68
CA MET A 1 -13.39 7.01 -5.63
C MET A 1 -12.75 7.20 -7.00
N PRO A 2 -11.44 7.49 -7.09
CA PRO A 2 -10.74 7.66 -8.37
C PRO A 2 -10.80 6.39 -9.22
N ASN A 3 -10.88 6.54 -10.55
CA ASN A 3 -10.85 5.42 -11.50
C ASN A 3 -9.40 4.90 -11.62
N ARG A 4 -9.12 3.77 -10.97
CA ARG A 4 -7.79 3.15 -10.91
C ARG A 4 -7.90 1.63 -10.87
N LYS A 5 -6.91 0.95 -11.45
CA LYS A 5 -6.77 -0.52 -11.41
C LYS A 5 -5.55 -0.91 -10.57
N ASP A 6 -5.30 -2.21 -10.42
CA ASP A 6 -4.09 -2.73 -9.76
C ASP A 6 -3.95 -2.23 -8.30
N ILE A 7 -5.08 -1.94 -7.62
CA ILE A 7 -5.14 -1.56 -6.21
C ILE A 7 -4.82 -2.77 -5.32
N CYS A 8 -4.41 -2.50 -4.08
CA CYS A 8 -4.49 -3.50 -3.02
C CYS A 8 -5.52 -3.07 -1.98
N THR A 9 -6.09 -4.07 -1.30
CA THR A 9 -7.09 -3.86 -0.26
C THR A 9 -6.74 -4.68 0.97
N VAL A 10 -7.00 -4.12 2.15
CA VAL A 10 -6.77 -4.82 3.42
C VAL A 10 -7.82 -4.39 4.43
N VAL A 11 -8.23 -5.31 5.31
CA VAL A 11 -9.09 -4.98 6.45
C VAL A 11 -8.21 -4.64 7.65
N CYS A 12 -8.43 -3.50 8.28
CA CYS A 12 -7.81 -3.14 9.54
C CYS A 12 -8.88 -2.58 10.47
N ASP A 13 -8.93 -3.12 11.69
CA ASP A 13 -10.04 -2.92 12.62
C ASP A 13 -11.38 -3.27 11.93
N GLU A 14 -12.33 -2.35 11.88
CA GLU A 14 -13.65 -2.53 11.27
C GLU A 14 -13.77 -1.95 9.85
N TYR A 15 -12.65 -1.54 9.25
CA TYR A 15 -12.64 -0.79 7.99
C TYR A 15 -11.84 -1.48 6.89
N ILE A 16 -12.28 -1.28 5.65
CA ILE A 16 -11.54 -1.69 4.46
C ILE A 16 -10.67 -0.52 4.03
N TYR A 17 -9.38 -0.77 3.83
CA TYR A 17 -8.46 0.20 3.27
C TYR A 17 -8.19 -0.13 1.81
N VAL A 18 -8.45 0.84 0.93
CA VAL A 18 -8.14 0.79 -0.50
C VAL A 18 -6.87 1.61 -0.72
N ILE A 19 -5.80 0.95 -1.11
CA ILE A 19 -4.45 1.51 -1.08
C ILE A 19 -3.87 1.52 -2.50
N GLY A 20 -3.35 2.68 -2.89
CA GLY A 20 -2.61 2.87 -4.12
C GLY A 20 -3.41 2.56 -5.38
N GLY A 21 -2.78 1.84 -6.31
CA GLY A 21 -3.29 1.52 -7.64
C GLY A 21 -2.63 2.37 -8.74
N ARG A 22 -3.14 2.22 -9.95
CA ARG A 22 -2.64 2.91 -11.13
C ARG A 22 -3.78 3.59 -11.89
N THR A 23 -3.59 4.86 -12.25
CA THR A 23 -4.53 5.59 -13.11
C THR A 23 -4.59 4.99 -14.50
N ARG A 24 -5.57 5.40 -15.30
CA ARG A 24 -5.70 4.97 -16.70
C ARG A 24 -4.45 5.34 -17.53
N GLU A 25 -3.83 6.46 -17.21
CA GLU A 25 -2.62 7.00 -17.86
C GLU A 25 -1.36 6.23 -17.45
N GLY A 26 -1.46 5.29 -16.50
CA GLY A 26 -0.34 4.46 -16.06
C GLY A 26 0.40 5.00 -14.85
N SER A 27 -0.05 6.10 -14.24
CA SER A 27 0.60 6.70 -13.07
C SER A 27 0.25 5.95 -11.78
N ALA A 28 1.28 5.57 -11.02
CA ALA A 28 1.10 5.00 -9.69
C ALA A 28 0.51 6.02 -8.70
N CYS A 29 -0.50 5.61 -7.94
CA CYS A 29 -1.18 6.45 -6.97
C CYS A 29 -0.65 6.18 -5.55
N PRO A 30 -0.37 7.22 -4.74
CA PRO A 30 -0.05 7.06 -3.32
C PRO A 30 -1.27 7.10 -2.40
N SER A 31 -2.43 7.53 -2.92
CA SER A 31 -3.63 7.79 -2.16
C SER A 31 -4.17 6.55 -1.44
N VAL A 32 -4.71 6.75 -0.24
CA VAL A 32 -5.31 5.71 0.58
C VAL A 32 -6.71 6.12 1.01
N PHE A 33 -7.65 5.19 0.92
CA PHE A 33 -9.03 5.43 1.31
C PHE A 33 -9.44 4.41 2.37
N LYS A 34 -9.98 4.92 3.48
CA LYS A 34 -10.66 4.12 4.48
C LYS A 34 -12.14 4.04 4.11
N VAL A 35 -12.67 2.83 4.00
CA VAL A 35 -14.05 2.54 3.60
C VAL A 35 -14.78 1.87 4.75
N ASN A 36 -15.94 2.41 5.10
CA ASN A 36 -16.87 1.76 6.00
C ASN A 36 -17.64 0.66 5.23
N PRO A 37 -17.49 -0.62 5.59
CA PRO A 37 -18.14 -1.71 4.87
C PRO A 37 -19.67 -1.72 5.01
N CYS A 38 -20.23 -1.07 6.04
CA CYS A 38 -21.67 -1.07 6.31
C CYS A 38 -22.45 -0.16 5.37
N ASN A 39 -21.84 0.93 4.91
CA ASN A 39 -22.52 1.94 4.09
C ASN A 39 -21.74 2.37 2.83
N GLY A 40 -20.49 1.91 2.67
CA GLY A 40 -19.66 2.23 1.51
C GLY A 40 -18.99 3.61 1.58
N ASP A 41 -19.15 4.36 2.67
CA ASP A 41 -18.55 5.69 2.81
C ASP A 41 -17.04 5.60 2.81
N GLY A 42 -16.42 6.38 1.91
CA GLY A 42 -14.97 6.46 1.77
C GLY A 42 -14.43 7.79 2.28
N THR A 43 -13.41 7.74 3.13
CA THR A 43 -12.65 8.91 3.57
C THR A 43 -11.19 8.75 3.14
N GLU A 44 -10.63 9.80 2.53
CA GLU A 44 -9.20 9.84 2.20
C GLU A 44 -8.36 9.91 3.48
N ARG A 45 -7.19 9.27 3.44
CA ARG A 45 -6.24 9.15 4.56
C ARG A 45 -4.86 9.61 4.12
N ASP A 46 -3.94 9.67 5.07
CA ASP A 46 -2.55 9.98 4.75
C ASP A 46 -2.04 9.06 3.65
N SER A 47 -1.32 9.66 2.70
CA SER A 47 -0.87 8.98 1.50
C SER A 47 0.44 8.23 1.77
N MET A 48 0.68 7.17 1.01
CA MET A 48 2.01 6.55 0.96
C MET A 48 3.06 7.57 0.52
N ALA A 49 4.30 7.41 1.00
CA ALA A 49 5.43 8.22 0.57
C ALA A 49 5.73 8.03 -0.92
N GLU A 50 5.48 6.83 -1.45
CA GLU A 50 5.60 6.53 -2.87
C GLU A 50 4.30 5.92 -3.40
N GLY A 51 3.87 6.33 -4.59
CA GLY A 51 2.74 5.69 -5.26
C GLY A 51 3.06 4.25 -5.63
N ARG A 52 2.13 3.32 -5.41
CA ARG A 52 2.32 1.88 -5.65
C ARG A 52 1.13 1.30 -6.41
N TYR A 53 1.38 0.43 -7.37
CA TYR A 53 0.38 -0.46 -7.98
C TYR A 53 0.84 -1.91 -7.91
N SER A 54 -0.10 -2.86 -8.00
CA SER A 54 0.18 -4.30 -7.87
C SER A 54 0.97 -4.65 -6.59
N ALA A 55 0.79 -3.85 -5.53
CA ALA A 55 1.38 -4.08 -4.22
C ALA A 55 0.58 -5.13 -3.44
N SER A 56 1.15 -5.65 -2.36
CA SER A 56 0.42 -6.47 -1.39
C SER A 56 0.28 -5.72 -0.07
N ALA A 57 -0.84 -5.90 0.63
CA ALA A 57 -1.09 -5.26 1.92
C ALA A 57 -1.55 -6.29 2.96
N VAL A 58 -1.05 -6.17 4.19
CA VAL A 58 -1.42 -7.03 5.31
C VAL A 58 -1.63 -6.21 6.57
N THR A 59 -2.52 -6.65 7.44
CA THR A 59 -2.72 -6.07 8.76
C THR A 59 -2.00 -6.92 9.80
N VAL A 60 -1.24 -6.27 10.68
CA VAL A 60 -0.61 -6.90 11.85
C VAL A 60 -0.95 -6.07 13.07
N GLY A 61 -1.79 -6.61 13.96
CA GLY A 61 -2.38 -5.83 15.05
C GLY A 61 -3.30 -4.74 14.49
N HIS A 62 -3.07 -3.50 14.89
CA HIS A 62 -3.81 -2.31 14.42
C HIS A 62 -3.02 -1.51 13.39
N GLU A 63 -2.05 -2.12 12.72
CA GLU A 63 -1.15 -1.45 11.78
C GLU A 63 -1.22 -2.14 10.42
N ILE A 64 -1.15 -1.34 9.36
CA ILE A 64 -1.21 -1.80 7.97
C ILE A 64 0.20 -1.75 7.39
N PHE A 65 0.59 -2.81 6.68
CA PHE A 65 1.88 -2.90 5.99
C PHE A 65 1.63 -3.11 4.51
N VAL A 66 2.33 -2.36 3.67
CA VAL A 66 2.25 -2.42 2.20
C VAL A 66 3.62 -2.80 1.66
N PHE A 67 3.67 -3.86 0.86
CA PHE A 67 4.90 -4.47 0.37
C PHE A 67 5.01 -4.40 -1.15
N GLY A 68 6.19 -4.01 -1.61
CA GLY A 68 6.60 -4.08 -3.00
C GLY A 68 5.67 -3.31 -3.93
N GLY A 69 5.28 -3.98 -5.02
CA GLY A 69 4.55 -3.39 -6.14
C GLY A 69 5.46 -2.72 -7.15
N GLY A 70 4.87 -1.95 -8.04
CA GLY A 70 5.57 -1.11 -9.01
C GLY A 70 5.17 0.36 -8.87
N ASN A 71 6.05 1.23 -9.35
CA ASN A 71 5.73 2.64 -9.56
C ASN A 71 6.26 3.11 -10.93
N ASN A 72 6.25 4.42 -11.16
CA ASN A 72 6.70 5.00 -12.43
C ASN A 72 8.22 4.84 -12.68
N ARG A 73 8.99 4.41 -11.68
CA ARG A 73 10.45 4.21 -11.74
C ARG A 73 10.87 2.74 -11.80
N GLY A 74 9.95 1.80 -11.55
CA GLY A 74 10.22 0.36 -11.61
C GLY A 74 9.57 -0.43 -10.48
N VAL A 75 10.08 -1.65 -10.27
CA VAL A 75 9.64 -2.55 -9.20
C VAL A 75 10.21 -2.09 -7.86
N LEU A 76 9.38 -2.13 -6.82
CA LEU A 76 9.74 -1.72 -5.47
C LEU A 76 10.11 -2.93 -4.62
N ALA A 77 11.22 -2.82 -3.88
CA ALA A 77 11.61 -3.76 -2.83
C ALA A 77 11.32 -3.19 -1.42
N THR A 78 10.59 -2.07 -1.34
CA THR A 78 10.31 -1.34 -0.10
C THR A 78 9.04 -1.81 0.58
N CYS A 79 8.95 -1.54 1.88
CA CYS A 79 7.75 -1.70 2.69
C CYS A 79 7.37 -0.38 3.35
N GLU A 80 6.08 -0.06 3.37
CA GLU A 80 5.54 1.07 4.11
C GLU A 80 4.56 0.59 5.18
N LYS A 81 4.55 1.28 6.31
CA LYS A 81 3.62 1.03 7.40
C LYS A 81 2.71 2.21 7.61
N TYR A 82 1.42 1.96 7.77
CA TYR A 82 0.42 2.92 8.18
C TYR A 82 -0.12 2.61 9.56
N SER A 83 -0.18 3.65 10.39
CA SER A 83 -0.81 3.63 11.70
C SER A 83 -2.16 4.36 11.62
N PRO A 84 -3.32 3.67 11.54
CA PRO A 84 -4.65 4.27 11.56
C PRO A 84 -4.88 5.21 12.75
N SER A 85 -4.36 4.87 13.92
CA SER A 85 -4.48 5.68 15.14
C SER A 85 -3.80 7.05 15.06
N LYS A 86 -2.79 7.17 14.19
CA LYS A 86 -2.02 8.40 13.97
C LYS A 86 -2.32 9.05 12.62
N ASP A 87 -3.10 8.36 11.78
CA ASP A 87 -3.31 8.66 10.37
C ASP A 87 -1.99 9.02 9.66
N LYS A 88 -1.03 8.09 9.70
CA LYS A 88 0.32 8.38 9.19
C LYS A 88 1.00 7.18 8.56
N TYR A 89 1.57 7.38 7.36
CA TYR A 89 2.50 6.45 6.73
C TYR A 89 3.95 6.71 7.16
N VAL A 90 4.71 5.64 7.36
CA VAL A 90 6.16 5.67 7.59
C VAL A 90 6.81 4.60 6.72
N LEU A 91 7.82 5.01 5.95
CA LEU A 91 8.65 4.07 5.20
C LEU A 91 9.45 3.20 6.17
N LEU A 92 9.27 1.88 6.08
CA LEU A 92 10.11 0.94 6.79
C LEU A 92 11.32 0.66 5.88
N SER A 93 12.50 1.00 6.40
CA SER A 93 13.82 0.93 5.75
C SER A 93 13.98 -0.12 4.64
N TYR A 94 14.65 0.28 3.56
CA TYR A 94 15.02 -0.48 2.35
C TYR A 94 15.74 -1.83 2.58
N THR A 95 16.15 -2.15 3.81
CA THR A 95 16.91 -3.35 4.15
C THR A 95 16.10 -4.65 4.28
N MET A 96 14.76 -4.58 4.27
CA MET A 96 13.91 -5.78 4.44
C MET A 96 14.01 -6.79 3.28
N PHE A 97 14.46 -6.36 2.10
CA PHE A 97 14.65 -7.22 0.92
C PHE A 97 15.91 -6.85 0.14
N ASN A 98 17.07 -6.81 0.80
CA ASN A 98 18.33 -6.78 0.04
C ASN A 98 18.38 -8.09 -0.79
N SER A 99 18.33 -7.95 -2.11
CA SER A 99 18.29 -9.04 -3.10
C SER A 99 19.59 -9.87 -3.16
N SER A 100 20.50 -9.70 -2.21
CA SER A 100 21.79 -10.37 -2.15
C SER A 100 21.80 -11.70 -1.38
N LYS A 101 20.64 -12.33 -1.10
CA LYS A 101 20.58 -13.65 -0.45
C LYS A 101 19.73 -14.75 -1.12
N TYR A 102 19.16 -14.53 -2.31
CA TYR A 102 18.39 -15.57 -3.02
C TYR A 102 19.02 -16.07 -4.33
N HIS A 103 20.30 -15.78 -4.59
CA HIS A 103 21.06 -16.48 -5.64
C HIS A 103 22.06 -17.45 -5.00
N SER A 104 21.56 -18.58 -4.51
CA SER A 104 22.35 -19.82 -4.40
C SER A 104 21.42 -21.03 -4.35
N GLY A 105 21.37 -21.76 -5.46
CA GLY A 105 21.07 -23.19 -5.50
C GLY A 105 19.59 -23.56 -5.57
N TYR A 106 19.09 -23.72 -6.80
CA TYR A 106 18.64 -25.02 -7.32
C TYR A 106 18.94 -25.07 -8.81
#